data_AF-A0A2E1W2W3-F1
#
_entry.id   AF-A0A2E1W2W3-F1
#
_cell.length_a   1.000
_cell.length_b   1.000
_cell.length_c   1.000
_cell.angle_alpha   90.00
_cell.angle_beta   90.00
_cell.angle_gamma   90.00
#
_symmetry.space_group_name_H-M   'P 1'
#
loop_
_entity.id
_entity.type
_entity.pdbx_description
1 polymer ?
#
loop_
_entity_poly.entity_id
_entity_poly.type
_entity_poly.pdbx_seq_one_letter_code
_entity_poly.pdbx_strand_id
1 'polypeptide(L)'
;AVRVGTRHVEASLQSYAHVKFEDPDRAPGPRMAAAQRAAIAGFHQTGDGRWMYIHPGFAHNTESLLELFGHPSNEDESRQVVASWEAPQLEREIMRRGLCSAMVRDPEEWDASPMGRILNARPVVEIIQVGDADPRPAGAGPRPLTDYKVLDLTRVLAGPTCARTLASYGARVIRISAQDLPHVPLFVAETGLGKRSAHIDLKSDSGRSKMRELIGEADVFSQGYRTGALERQGFGVADVVREKPGIVYISINCYGHEGPWRSVPGWEQLAQTVTGMASLHGNYHNDGRPELQPAAVTDYTTGYLAAYGALAALLRQREQGGSYWVRVSLARTGVWMRGLGLREATTYRPFDDEEIRSYRAVAQTEWGAMHHLRPAVELSNTEVLWKQPPVSLGSHAPAFTG
;
A
#
# COMPACT_ATOMS: atom_id res chain seq x y z
N ALA A 1 20.87 -13.70 14.59
CA ALA A 1 21.08 -13.58 13.14
C ALA A 1 19.76 -13.31 12.43
N VAL A 2 19.77 -12.47 11.39
CA VAL A 2 18.62 -12.24 10.51
C VAL A 2 18.89 -12.98 9.21
N ARG A 3 17.92 -13.77 8.72
CA ARG A 3 18.00 -14.45 7.43
C ARG A 3 16.83 -14.01 6.56
N VAL A 4 17.13 -13.80 5.28
CA VAL A 4 16.15 -13.39 4.27
C VAL A 4 16.44 -14.19 3.01
N GLY A 5 15.51 -15.06 2.61
CA GLY A 5 15.62 -15.82 1.36
C GLY A 5 15.17 -14.96 0.19
N THR A 6 16.06 -14.61 -0.74
CA THR A 6 15.75 -13.71 -1.87
C THR A 6 14.55 -14.19 -2.70
N ARG A 7 14.47 -15.50 -2.98
CA ARG A 7 13.36 -16.12 -3.69
C ARG A 7 12.03 -16.02 -2.94
N HIS A 8 12.06 -16.23 -1.63
CA HIS A 8 10.87 -16.08 -0.79
C HIS A 8 10.42 -14.60 -0.73
N VAL A 9 11.35 -13.65 -0.70
CA VAL A 9 11.03 -12.21 -0.79
C VAL A 9 10.38 -11.89 -2.13
N GLU A 10 10.93 -12.38 -3.24
CA GLU A 10 10.36 -12.19 -4.57
C GLU A 10 8.92 -12.74 -4.65
N ALA A 11 8.67 -13.95 -4.13
CA ALA A 11 7.31 -14.50 -4.03
C ALA A 11 6.39 -13.61 -3.16
N SER A 12 6.92 -13.03 -2.09
CA SER A 12 6.16 -12.16 -1.19
C SER A 12 5.69 -10.85 -1.85
N LEU A 13 6.37 -10.38 -2.90
CA LEU A 13 5.93 -9.22 -3.71
C LEU A 13 4.73 -9.55 -4.62
N GLN A 14 4.39 -10.84 -4.74
CA GLN A 14 3.21 -11.36 -5.43
C GLN A 14 2.27 -12.09 -4.46
N SER A 15 2.38 -11.85 -3.16
CA SER A 15 1.71 -12.67 -2.14
C SER A 15 0.19 -12.79 -2.34
N TYR A 16 -0.50 -11.75 -2.82
CA TYR A 16 -1.92 -11.83 -3.19
C TYR A 16 -2.26 -12.87 -4.27
N ALA A 17 -1.34 -13.15 -5.19
CA ALA A 17 -1.53 -14.14 -6.25
C ALA A 17 -1.40 -15.58 -5.73
N HIS A 18 -0.77 -15.76 -4.56
CA HIS A 18 -0.54 -17.06 -3.94
C HIS A 18 -1.56 -17.40 -2.85
N VAL A 19 -2.50 -16.50 -2.54
CA VAL A 19 -3.61 -16.79 -1.64
C VAL A 19 -4.58 -17.75 -2.32
N LYS A 20 -4.82 -18.90 -1.68
CA LYS A 20 -5.79 -19.91 -2.14
C LYS A 20 -6.68 -20.31 -0.97
N PHE A 21 -7.97 -20.49 -1.23
CA PHE A 21 -8.93 -21.04 -0.28
C PHE A 21 -9.18 -22.50 -0.65
N GLU A 22 -9.18 -23.41 0.33
CA GLU A 22 -9.50 -24.82 0.07
C GLU A 22 -10.91 -25.00 -0.48
N ASP A 23 -11.83 -24.13 -0.05
CA ASP A 23 -13.18 -23.99 -0.59
C ASP A 23 -13.30 -22.65 -1.34
N PRO A 24 -13.22 -22.65 -2.68
CA PRO A 24 -13.33 -21.44 -3.49
C PRO A 24 -14.67 -20.71 -3.36
N ASP A 25 -15.76 -21.41 -3.02
CA ASP A 25 -17.11 -20.82 -2.90
C ASP A 25 -17.24 -20.00 -1.62
N ARG A 26 -16.38 -20.26 -0.63
CA ARG A 26 -16.28 -19.48 0.62
C ARG A 26 -15.30 -18.32 0.53
N ALA A 27 -14.54 -18.20 -0.56
CA ALA A 27 -13.56 -17.13 -0.70
C ALA A 27 -14.23 -15.74 -0.61
N PRO A 28 -13.59 -14.74 0.02
CA PRO A 28 -14.17 -13.42 0.19
C PRO A 28 -14.36 -12.70 -1.14
N GLY A 29 -15.63 -12.44 -1.47
CA GLY A 29 -16.10 -11.57 -2.54
C GLY A 29 -15.74 -12.02 -3.97
N PRO A 30 -16.46 -11.54 -5.00
CA PRO A 30 -16.08 -11.81 -6.37
C PRO A 30 -14.73 -11.14 -6.70
N ARG A 31 -13.92 -11.77 -7.56
CA ARG A 31 -12.92 -11.02 -8.34
C ARG A 31 -13.69 -9.90 -9.04
N MET A 32 -13.31 -8.65 -8.80
CA MET A 32 -14.04 -7.43 -9.17
C MET A 32 -14.79 -7.54 -10.51
N ALA A 33 -16.01 -6.96 -10.62
CA ALA A 33 -16.82 -6.96 -11.85
C ALA A 33 -15.96 -6.69 -13.11
N ALA A 34 -15.67 -7.76 -13.84
CA ALA A 34 -14.45 -7.87 -14.64
C ALA A 34 -14.56 -7.21 -16.02
N ALA A 35 -15.73 -7.27 -16.65
CA ALA A 35 -15.87 -6.94 -18.07
C ALA A 35 -15.66 -5.45 -18.38
N GLN A 36 -16.41 -4.56 -17.72
CA GLN A 36 -16.34 -3.10 -18.00
C GLN A 36 -15.04 -2.47 -17.54
N ARG A 37 -14.43 -2.99 -16.46
CA ARG A 37 -13.09 -2.56 -16.05
C ARG A 37 -12.01 -3.02 -16.99
N ALA A 38 -12.08 -4.27 -17.46
CA ALA A 38 -11.12 -4.79 -18.42
C ALA A 38 -11.15 -3.99 -19.74
N ALA A 39 -12.32 -3.48 -20.14
CA ALA A 39 -12.46 -2.74 -21.39
C ALA A 39 -11.63 -1.43 -21.44
N ILE A 40 -11.39 -0.77 -20.31
CA ILE A 40 -10.66 0.52 -20.27
C ILE A 40 -9.32 0.47 -19.52
N ALA A 41 -9.00 -0.61 -18.80
CA ALA A 41 -7.81 -0.66 -17.96
C ALA A 41 -6.56 -1.06 -18.75
N GLY A 42 -5.42 -0.45 -18.41
CA GLY A 42 -4.11 -0.86 -18.92
C GLY A 42 -3.43 0.22 -19.74
N PHE A 43 -2.44 -0.18 -20.55
CA PHE A 43 -1.68 0.72 -21.41
C PHE A 43 -2.39 0.96 -22.74
N HIS A 44 -2.65 2.23 -23.05
CA HIS A 44 -3.23 2.70 -24.31
C HIS A 44 -2.32 3.75 -24.93
N GLN A 45 -2.15 3.68 -26.26
CA GLN A 45 -1.40 4.68 -26.99
C GLN A 45 -2.28 5.91 -27.27
N THR A 46 -1.72 7.10 -27.11
CA THR A 46 -2.36 8.39 -27.40
C THR A 46 -1.99 8.88 -28.80
N GLY A 47 -2.71 9.89 -29.32
CA GLY A 47 -2.55 10.38 -30.70
C GLY A 47 -1.20 11.02 -30.99
N ASP A 48 -0.50 11.48 -29.94
CA ASP A 48 0.88 11.98 -29.97
C ASP A 48 1.93 10.86 -29.91
N GLY A 49 1.52 9.59 -30.04
CA GLY A 49 2.41 8.42 -30.02
C GLY A 49 2.90 8.02 -28.62
N ARG A 50 2.50 8.75 -27.57
CA ARG A 50 2.84 8.45 -26.18
C ARG A 50 1.91 7.38 -25.60
N TRP A 51 2.17 6.97 -24.36
CA TRP A 51 1.38 5.94 -23.67
C TRP A 51 0.75 6.48 -22.39
N MET A 52 -0.48 6.07 -22.14
CA MET A 52 -1.22 6.29 -20.89
C MET A 52 -1.50 4.95 -20.22
N TYR A 53 -1.31 4.87 -18.90
CA TYR A 53 -1.89 3.80 -18.10
C TYR A 53 -3.22 4.26 -17.51
N ILE A 54 -4.32 3.66 -17.95
CA ILE A 54 -5.66 3.93 -17.44
C ILE A 54 -5.97 3.03 -16.25
N HIS A 55 -6.26 3.61 -15.08
CA HIS A 55 -6.54 2.85 -13.86
C HIS A 55 -7.97 3.12 -13.31
N PRO A 56 -8.96 2.23 -13.58
CA PRO A 56 -10.36 2.46 -13.23
C PRO A 56 -10.66 2.58 -11.72
N GLY A 57 -9.74 2.18 -10.83
CA GLY A 57 -9.85 2.49 -9.40
C GLY A 57 -10.93 1.69 -8.67
N PHE A 58 -11.82 2.34 -7.91
CA PHE A 58 -13.04 1.75 -7.35
C PHE A 58 -14.25 2.13 -8.22
N ALA A 59 -15.41 1.49 -8.03
CA ALA A 59 -16.58 1.62 -8.92
C ALA A 59 -16.94 3.07 -9.29
N HIS A 60 -16.98 4.00 -8.33
CA HIS A 60 -17.27 5.42 -8.62
C HIS A 60 -16.21 6.08 -9.53
N ASN A 61 -14.92 5.75 -9.36
CA ASN A 61 -13.87 6.26 -10.25
C ASN A 61 -13.93 5.60 -11.63
N THR A 62 -14.36 4.33 -11.69
CA THR A 62 -14.54 3.59 -12.94
C THR A 62 -15.62 4.29 -13.76
N GLU A 63 -16.75 4.60 -13.14
CA GLU A 63 -17.86 5.30 -13.79
C GLU A 63 -17.43 6.67 -14.32
N SER A 64 -16.77 7.49 -13.51
CA SER A 64 -16.30 8.81 -13.96
C SER A 64 -15.24 8.75 -15.07
N LEU A 65 -14.47 7.67 -15.16
CA LEU A 65 -13.56 7.43 -16.30
C LEU A 65 -14.33 7.00 -17.55
N LEU A 66 -15.35 6.15 -17.41
CA LEU A 66 -16.23 5.78 -18.52
C LEU A 66 -16.97 7.00 -19.07
N GLU A 67 -17.51 7.87 -18.20
CA GLU A 67 -18.12 9.14 -18.61
C GLU A 67 -17.17 10.04 -19.39
N LEU A 68 -15.90 10.15 -18.93
CA LEU A 68 -14.86 10.92 -19.65
C LEU A 68 -14.60 10.35 -21.05
N PHE A 69 -14.71 9.03 -21.21
CA PHE A 69 -14.47 8.33 -22.46
C PHE A 69 -15.73 8.10 -23.31
N GLY A 70 -16.89 8.59 -22.88
CA GLY A 70 -18.15 8.41 -23.62
C GLY A 70 -18.69 6.97 -23.58
N HIS A 71 -18.38 6.22 -22.51
CA HIS A 71 -18.81 4.84 -22.25
C HIS A 71 -18.49 3.87 -23.40
N PRO A 72 -17.20 3.62 -23.69
CA PRO A 72 -16.82 2.63 -24.69
C PRO A 72 -17.37 1.25 -24.31
N SER A 73 -17.89 0.54 -25.30
CA SER A 73 -18.52 -0.78 -25.15
C SER A 73 -17.52 -1.94 -25.16
N ASN A 74 -16.31 -1.70 -25.65
CA ASN A 74 -15.25 -2.71 -25.81
C ASN A 74 -13.85 -2.05 -25.80
N GLU A 75 -12.79 -2.89 -25.80
CA GLU A 75 -11.40 -2.42 -25.73
C GLU A 75 -10.98 -1.59 -26.95
N ASP A 76 -11.49 -1.90 -28.16
CA ASP A 76 -11.13 -1.17 -29.38
C ASP A 76 -11.69 0.26 -29.37
N GLU A 77 -12.93 0.44 -28.92
CA GLU A 77 -13.51 1.77 -28.69
C GLU A 77 -12.71 2.55 -27.64
N SER A 78 -12.31 1.91 -26.54
CA SER A 78 -11.45 2.53 -25.54
C SER A 78 -10.12 2.98 -26.14
N ARG A 79 -9.49 2.15 -26.99
CA ARG A 79 -8.25 2.53 -27.71
C ARG A 79 -8.48 3.73 -28.62
N GLN A 80 -9.55 3.75 -29.40
CA GLN A 80 -9.86 4.86 -30.31
C GLN A 80 -10.09 6.17 -29.54
N VAL A 81 -10.83 6.12 -28.44
CA VAL A 81 -11.05 7.28 -27.59
C VAL A 81 -9.73 7.79 -27.01
N VAL A 82 -8.90 6.93 -26.42
CA VAL A 82 -7.60 7.38 -25.87
C VAL A 82 -6.67 7.92 -26.96
N ALA A 83 -6.68 7.32 -28.15
CA ALA A 83 -5.90 7.78 -29.31
C ALA A 83 -6.34 9.17 -29.83
N SER A 84 -7.55 9.65 -29.48
CA SER A 84 -7.99 11.00 -29.82
C SER A 84 -7.41 12.10 -28.94
N TRP A 85 -6.70 11.75 -27.86
CA TRP A 85 -6.06 12.70 -26.94
C TRP A 85 -4.54 12.75 -27.12
N GLU A 86 -3.94 13.86 -26.72
CA GLU A 86 -2.52 13.92 -26.36
C GLU A 86 -2.32 13.50 -24.90
N ALA A 87 -1.27 12.74 -24.58
CA ALA A 87 -1.08 12.20 -23.23
C ALA A 87 -0.99 13.28 -22.13
N PRO A 88 -0.24 14.39 -22.28
CA PRO A 88 -0.19 15.44 -21.26
C PRO A 88 -1.53 16.16 -21.07
N GLN A 89 -2.38 16.23 -22.11
CA GLN A 89 -3.72 16.80 -21.99
C GLN A 89 -4.64 15.85 -21.23
N LEU A 90 -4.64 14.57 -21.59
CA LEU A 90 -5.47 13.57 -20.94
C LEU A 90 -5.11 13.38 -19.47
N GLU A 91 -3.82 13.28 -19.14
CA GLU A 91 -3.36 13.18 -17.75
C GLU A 91 -3.84 14.37 -16.90
N ARG A 92 -3.73 15.61 -17.43
CA ARG A 92 -4.22 16.81 -16.74
C ARG A 92 -5.74 16.78 -16.51
N GLU A 93 -6.53 16.36 -17.51
CA GLU A 93 -7.98 16.28 -17.36
C GLU A 93 -8.42 15.22 -16.34
N ILE A 94 -7.78 14.04 -16.36
CA ILE A 94 -8.00 12.98 -15.38
C ILE A 94 -7.63 13.46 -13.96
N MET A 95 -6.48 14.11 -13.80
CA MET A 95 -6.05 14.67 -12.51
C MET A 95 -7.01 15.75 -12.01
N ARG A 96 -7.51 16.63 -12.89
CA ARG A 96 -8.48 17.67 -12.55
C ARG A 96 -9.78 17.09 -12.00
N ARG A 97 -10.19 15.91 -12.49
CA ARG A 97 -11.36 15.17 -12.00
C ARG A 97 -11.08 14.37 -10.72
N GLY A 98 -9.84 14.34 -10.23
CA GLY A 98 -9.45 13.55 -9.05
C GLY A 98 -9.48 12.04 -9.30
N LEU A 99 -9.30 11.63 -10.56
CA LEU A 99 -9.28 10.24 -11.03
C LEU A 99 -7.84 9.70 -11.10
N CYS A 100 -7.72 8.40 -11.36
CA CYS A 100 -6.45 7.67 -11.30
C CYS A 100 -6.04 7.19 -12.69
N SER A 101 -5.17 7.92 -13.39
CA SER A 101 -4.43 7.43 -14.56
C SER A 101 -3.18 8.28 -14.70
N ALA A 102 -2.19 7.80 -15.45
CA ALA A 102 -0.98 8.57 -15.64
C ALA A 102 -0.35 8.32 -17.01
N MET A 103 0.33 9.36 -17.51
CA MET A 103 1.20 9.25 -18.67
C MET A 103 2.44 8.44 -18.32
N VAL A 104 2.80 7.51 -19.20
CA VAL A 104 4.07 6.79 -19.12
C VAL A 104 5.21 7.77 -19.35
N ARG A 105 6.19 7.71 -18.45
CA ARG A 105 7.44 8.45 -18.55
C ARG A 105 8.59 7.47 -18.61
N ASP A 106 9.68 7.84 -19.24
CA ASP A 106 10.96 7.16 -19.03
C ASP A 106 11.62 7.66 -17.73
N PRO A 107 12.71 7.02 -17.27
CA PRO A 107 13.40 7.43 -16.07
C PRO A 107 13.85 8.90 -16.06
N GLU A 108 14.44 9.36 -17.17
CA GLU A 108 15.03 10.68 -17.33
C GLU A 108 13.95 11.77 -17.31
N GLU A 109 12.82 11.56 -17.98
CA GLU A 109 11.68 12.47 -18.00
C GLU A 109 11.06 12.61 -16.60
N TRP A 110 10.92 11.49 -15.87
CA TRP A 110 10.46 11.55 -14.49
C TRP A 110 11.42 12.38 -13.64
N ASP A 111 12.71 12.07 -13.67
CA ASP A 111 13.73 12.72 -12.83
C ASP A 111 13.86 14.21 -13.13
N ALA A 112 13.69 14.60 -14.41
CA ALA A 112 13.69 15.99 -14.84
C ALA A 112 12.41 16.75 -14.46
N SER A 113 11.30 16.05 -14.20
CA SER A 113 10.01 16.67 -13.86
C SER A 113 10.05 17.41 -12.50
N PRO A 114 9.18 18.41 -12.27
CA PRO A 114 9.10 19.09 -10.97
C PRO A 114 8.85 18.12 -9.80
N MET A 115 8.05 17.07 -10.04
CA MET A 115 7.74 16.08 -9.01
C MET A 115 8.90 15.14 -8.75
N GLY A 116 9.56 14.64 -9.80
CA GLY A 116 10.73 13.78 -9.69
C GLY A 116 11.88 14.46 -8.95
N ARG A 117 12.20 15.71 -9.26
CA ARG A 117 13.23 16.48 -8.53
C ARG A 117 12.96 16.57 -7.02
N ILE A 118 11.70 16.82 -6.65
CA ILE A 118 11.29 16.90 -5.23
C ILE A 118 11.47 15.54 -4.56
N LEU A 119 11.00 14.44 -5.16
CA LEU A 119 11.13 13.12 -4.54
C LEU A 119 12.57 12.63 -4.51
N ASN A 120 13.34 12.86 -5.57
CA ASN A 120 14.73 12.41 -5.66
C ASN A 120 15.63 13.05 -4.59
N ALA A 121 15.27 14.26 -4.14
CA ALA A 121 15.94 14.96 -3.04
C ALA A 121 15.57 14.44 -1.63
N ARG A 122 14.62 13.51 -1.50
CA ARG A 122 14.18 12.94 -0.22
C ARG A 122 14.77 11.54 0.00
N PRO A 123 15.02 11.12 1.26
CA PRO A 123 15.32 9.72 1.53
C PRO A 123 14.10 8.85 1.22
N VAL A 124 14.32 7.56 1.02
CA VAL A 124 13.22 6.61 0.73
C VAL A 124 12.28 6.41 1.94
N VAL A 125 12.81 6.58 3.15
CA VAL A 125 12.07 6.65 4.41
C VAL A 125 12.47 7.94 5.13
N GLU A 126 11.51 8.83 5.34
CA GLU A 126 11.68 10.03 6.14
C GLU A 126 11.16 9.77 7.57
N ILE A 127 11.95 10.13 8.59
CA ILE A 127 11.57 10.04 10.00
C ILE A 127 11.84 11.38 10.66
N ILE A 128 10.76 12.08 11.03
CA ILE A 128 10.79 13.47 11.49
C ILE A 128 10.25 13.51 12.93
N GLN A 129 10.95 14.14 13.87
CA GLN A 129 10.38 14.40 15.19
C GLN A 129 9.35 15.54 15.09
N VAL A 130 8.15 15.33 15.62
CA VAL A 130 6.99 16.21 15.46
C VAL A 130 6.33 16.61 16.78
N GLY A 131 6.91 16.19 17.90
CA GLY A 131 6.48 16.59 19.24
C GLY A 131 7.42 16.05 20.31
N ASP A 132 7.33 16.62 21.50
CA ASP A 132 8.09 16.18 22.67
C ASP A 132 7.27 15.18 23.49
N ALA A 133 7.97 14.22 24.09
CA ALA A 133 7.42 13.23 25.01
C ALA A 133 8.58 12.54 25.73
N ASP A 134 8.35 12.03 26.94
CA ASP A 134 9.37 11.25 27.62
C ASP A 134 9.67 9.93 26.88
N PRO A 135 10.91 9.41 26.99
CA PRO A 135 11.24 8.10 26.47
C PRO A 135 10.34 7.00 27.04
N ARG A 136 9.88 6.08 26.20
CA ARG A 136 9.09 4.94 26.68
C ARG A 136 10.01 3.88 27.29
N PRO A 137 9.59 3.19 28.37
CA PRO A 137 10.31 2.02 28.85
C PRO A 137 10.41 0.91 27.80
N ALA A 138 11.46 0.11 27.87
CA ALA A 138 11.58 -1.09 27.05
C ALA A 138 10.45 -2.08 27.37
N GLY A 139 9.87 -2.68 26.33
CA GLY A 139 8.96 -3.81 26.48
C GLY A 139 9.67 -5.05 27.01
N ALA A 140 8.93 -5.93 27.69
CA ALA A 140 9.44 -7.16 28.28
C ALA A 140 8.87 -8.42 27.61
N GLY A 141 8.09 -8.26 26.54
CA GLY A 141 7.46 -9.38 25.85
C GLY A 141 8.42 -10.24 25.01
N PRO A 142 8.02 -11.49 24.70
CA PRO A 142 8.88 -12.47 23.99
C PRO A 142 9.16 -12.13 22.52
N ARG A 143 8.49 -11.12 21.95
CA ARG A 143 8.71 -10.61 20.59
C ARG A 143 8.93 -9.10 20.57
N PRO A 144 9.70 -8.55 19.61
CA PRO A 144 10.10 -7.14 19.57
C PRO A 144 8.97 -6.13 19.75
N LEU A 145 7.77 -6.42 19.24
CA LEU A 145 6.62 -5.51 19.29
C LEU A 145 5.49 -6.00 20.19
N THR A 146 5.73 -6.96 21.09
CA THR A 146 4.67 -7.58 21.92
C THR A 146 3.79 -6.55 22.63
N ASP A 147 4.41 -5.53 23.21
CA ASP A 147 3.70 -4.57 24.06
C ASP A 147 3.06 -3.43 23.25
N TYR A 148 3.39 -3.33 21.95
CA TYR A 148 2.99 -2.22 21.10
C TYR A 148 1.60 -2.43 20.49
N LYS A 149 0.84 -1.34 20.43
CA LYS A 149 -0.51 -1.24 19.85
C LYS A 149 -0.45 -0.40 18.57
N VAL A 150 -0.95 -0.95 17.46
CA VAL A 150 -0.96 -0.30 16.14
C VAL A 150 -2.38 -0.08 15.68
N LEU A 151 -2.72 1.19 15.41
CA LEU A 151 -3.98 1.59 14.82
C LEU A 151 -3.80 1.78 13.31
N ASP A 152 -4.39 0.89 12.51
CA ASP A 152 -4.22 0.81 11.06
C ASP A 152 -5.46 1.32 10.31
N LEU A 153 -5.40 2.51 9.72
CA LEU A 153 -6.48 3.09 8.91
C LEU A 153 -6.23 2.91 7.41
N THR A 154 -5.26 2.08 7.04
CA THR A 154 -4.83 1.94 5.65
C THR A 154 -5.71 0.96 4.85
N ARG A 155 -5.59 1.03 3.52
CA ARG A 155 -6.39 0.24 2.58
C ARG A 155 -5.50 -0.32 1.46
N VAL A 156 -6.02 -1.29 0.73
CA VAL A 156 -5.36 -1.93 -0.43
C VAL A 156 -4.14 -2.76 0.00
N LEU A 157 -2.89 -2.33 -0.29
CA LEU A 157 -1.71 -3.19 -0.12
C LEU A 157 -0.56 -2.55 0.70
N ALA A 158 -0.01 -1.38 0.32
CA ALA A 158 1.19 -0.85 1.02
C ALA A 158 1.01 -0.65 2.52
N GLY A 159 0.01 0.12 2.92
CA GLY A 159 -0.26 0.36 4.33
C GLY A 159 -0.63 -0.91 5.10
N PRO A 160 -1.54 -1.77 4.58
CA PRO A 160 -1.88 -3.01 5.26
C PRO A 160 -0.68 -3.97 5.36
N THR A 161 0.26 -3.91 4.42
CA THR A 161 1.55 -4.63 4.46
C THR A 161 2.46 -4.11 5.58
N CYS A 162 2.53 -2.80 5.80
CA CYS A 162 3.21 -2.23 6.97
C CYS A 162 2.62 -2.79 8.26
N ALA A 163 1.30 -2.69 8.42
CA ALA A 163 0.61 -3.10 9.63
C ALA A 163 0.74 -4.61 9.92
N ARG A 164 0.60 -5.47 8.90
CA ARG A 164 0.80 -6.93 9.08
C ARG A 164 2.26 -7.28 9.38
N THR A 165 3.22 -6.50 8.90
CA THR A 165 4.64 -6.70 9.23
C THR A 165 4.89 -6.37 10.70
N LEU A 166 4.29 -5.29 11.22
CA LEU A 166 4.35 -5.00 12.66
C LEU A 166 3.66 -6.10 13.48
N ALA A 167 2.54 -6.64 13.00
CA ALA A 167 1.84 -7.76 13.63
C ALA A 167 2.70 -9.04 13.70
N SER A 168 3.50 -9.32 12.65
CA SER A 168 4.36 -10.52 12.64
C SER A 168 5.49 -10.46 13.68
N TYR A 169 5.94 -9.25 14.00
CA TYR A 169 6.87 -8.97 15.11
C TYR A 169 6.19 -8.81 16.47
N GLY A 170 4.87 -8.92 16.49
CA GLY A 170 4.07 -9.13 17.68
C GLY A 170 3.23 -7.97 18.15
N ALA A 171 3.14 -6.88 17.39
CA ALA A 171 2.25 -5.79 17.68
C ALA A 171 0.79 -6.26 17.72
N ARG A 172 0.00 -5.68 18.62
CA ARG A 172 -1.46 -5.78 18.61
C ARG A 172 -1.99 -4.78 17.60
N VAL A 173 -2.47 -5.28 16.47
CA VAL A 173 -2.93 -4.42 15.37
C VAL A 173 -4.44 -4.46 15.28
N ILE A 174 -5.08 -3.30 15.30
CA ILE A 174 -6.48 -3.15 14.94
C ILE A 174 -6.59 -2.28 13.69
N ARG A 175 -7.22 -2.86 12.67
CA ARG A 175 -7.59 -2.13 11.46
C ARG A 175 -8.92 -1.43 11.68
N ILE A 176 -8.97 -0.14 11.37
CA ILE A 176 -10.20 0.64 11.36
C ILE A 176 -10.63 0.91 9.92
N SER A 177 -11.87 0.57 9.62
CA SER A 177 -12.55 0.91 8.37
C SER A 177 -13.90 1.57 8.67
N ALA A 178 -14.63 1.95 7.63
CA ALA A 178 -16.05 2.25 7.71
C ALA A 178 -16.81 1.37 6.72
N GLN A 179 -18.11 1.16 6.99
CA GLN A 179 -18.97 0.24 6.23
C GLN A 179 -19.02 0.59 4.74
N ASP A 180 -19.06 1.88 4.41
CA ASP A 180 -19.19 2.37 3.04
C ASP A 180 -17.83 2.61 2.33
N LEU A 181 -16.71 2.27 2.98
CA LEU A 181 -15.39 2.43 2.34
C LEU A 181 -15.11 1.26 1.39
N PRO A 182 -14.79 1.54 0.11
CA PRO A 182 -14.56 0.47 -0.84
C PRO A 182 -13.26 -0.25 -0.53
N HIS A 183 -13.26 -1.56 -0.73
CA HIS A 183 -12.13 -2.44 -0.45
C HIS A 183 -12.06 -3.56 -1.49
N VAL A 184 -10.93 -4.24 -1.55
CA VAL A 184 -10.74 -5.44 -2.37
C VAL A 184 -10.76 -6.63 -1.42
N PRO A 185 -11.81 -7.47 -1.42
CA PRO A 185 -11.98 -8.55 -0.43
C PRO A 185 -10.77 -9.50 -0.33
N LEU A 186 -10.17 -9.89 -1.45
CA LEU A 186 -8.95 -10.70 -1.46
C LEU A 186 -7.77 -10.03 -0.73
N PHE A 187 -7.58 -8.71 -0.91
CA PHE A 187 -6.53 -7.98 -0.19
C PHE A 187 -6.86 -7.82 1.29
N VAL A 188 -8.14 -7.78 1.68
CA VAL A 188 -8.53 -7.82 3.10
C VAL A 188 -8.08 -9.13 3.73
N ALA A 189 -8.33 -10.26 3.09
CA ALA A 189 -7.88 -11.55 3.59
C ALA A 189 -6.35 -11.66 3.61
N GLU A 190 -5.67 -11.28 2.53
CA GLU A 190 -4.22 -11.45 2.40
C GLU A 190 -3.42 -10.54 3.34
N THR A 191 -3.82 -9.27 3.45
CA THR A 191 -3.12 -8.32 4.32
C THR A 191 -3.66 -8.32 5.75
N GLY A 192 -4.76 -9.03 6.02
CA GLY A 192 -5.46 -9.09 7.30
C GLY A 192 -4.80 -9.97 8.36
N LEU A 193 -3.83 -10.81 7.96
CA LEU A 193 -3.11 -11.71 8.86
C LEU A 193 -2.52 -10.96 10.07
N GLY A 194 -2.84 -11.44 11.26
CA GLY A 194 -2.38 -10.88 12.54
C GLY A 194 -3.12 -9.64 13.00
N LYS A 195 -4.25 -9.27 12.38
CA LYS A 195 -4.98 -8.02 12.67
C LYS A 195 -6.42 -8.29 13.09
N ARG A 196 -6.87 -7.55 14.10
CA ARG A 196 -8.30 -7.33 14.36
C ARG A 196 -8.85 -6.30 13.38
N SER A 197 -10.17 -6.24 13.25
CA SER A 197 -10.84 -5.31 12.33
C SER A 197 -12.13 -4.78 12.94
N ALA A 198 -12.30 -3.47 12.96
CA ALA A 198 -13.47 -2.79 13.51
C ALA A 198 -13.97 -1.65 12.58
N HIS A 199 -15.23 -1.30 12.72
CA HIS A 199 -15.82 -0.15 12.05
C HIS A 199 -15.91 1.07 12.97
N ILE A 200 -15.49 2.22 12.46
CA ILE A 200 -15.71 3.53 13.08
C ILE A 200 -16.12 4.51 11.97
N ASP A 201 -17.28 5.14 12.12
CA ASP A 201 -17.70 6.22 11.23
C ASP A 201 -17.17 7.57 11.73
N LEU A 202 -16.12 8.06 11.08
CA LEU A 202 -15.51 9.36 11.40
C LEU A 202 -16.37 10.57 11.02
N LYS A 203 -17.52 10.39 10.35
CA LYS A 203 -18.49 11.47 10.11
C LYS A 203 -19.33 11.78 11.34
N SER A 204 -19.48 10.81 12.24
CA SER A 204 -20.22 10.93 13.49
C SER A 204 -19.34 11.43 14.64
N ASP A 205 -19.91 12.18 15.58
CA ASP A 205 -19.17 12.66 16.76
C ASP A 205 -18.84 11.51 17.71
N SER A 206 -19.71 10.50 17.82
CA SER A 206 -19.44 9.29 18.60
C SER A 206 -18.28 8.49 18.01
N GLY A 207 -18.22 8.35 16.67
CA GLY A 207 -17.11 7.68 16.00
C GLY A 207 -15.81 8.46 16.13
N ARG A 208 -15.83 9.80 16.02
CA ARG A 208 -14.65 10.64 16.28
C ARG A 208 -14.16 10.52 17.72
N SER A 209 -15.08 10.51 18.69
CA SER A 209 -14.76 10.29 20.11
C SER A 209 -14.11 8.93 20.32
N LYS A 210 -14.68 7.86 19.74
CA LYS A 210 -14.13 6.51 19.86
C LYS A 210 -12.75 6.36 19.21
N MET A 211 -12.51 7.05 18.09
CA MET A 211 -11.20 7.09 17.45
C MET A 211 -10.15 7.75 18.35
N ARG A 212 -10.49 8.86 19.03
CA ARG A 212 -9.58 9.52 20.00
C ARG A 212 -9.22 8.61 21.16
N GLU A 213 -10.20 7.89 21.72
CA GLU A 213 -9.97 6.89 22.77
C GLU A 213 -8.94 5.84 22.33
N LEU A 214 -9.13 5.27 21.12
CA LEU A 214 -8.17 4.31 20.56
C LEU A 214 -6.78 4.91 20.31
N ILE A 215 -6.70 6.17 19.87
CA ILE A 215 -5.43 6.88 19.70
C ILE A 215 -4.71 7.04 21.04
N GLY A 216 -5.42 7.37 22.13
CA GLY A 216 -4.86 7.49 23.48
C GLY A 216 -4.17 6.21 23.98
N GLU A 217 -4.59 5.05 23.46
CA GLU A 217 -3.98 3.75 23.73
C GLU A 217 -2.89 3.34 22.74
N ALA A 218 -2.86 3.90 21.54
CA ALA A 218 -2.00 3.44 20.46
C ALA A 218 -0.55 3.93 20.61
N ASP A 219 0.37 3.14 20.07
CA ASP A 219 1.79 3.47 19.96
C ASP A 219 2.17 3.88 18.54
N VAL A 220 1.42 3.36 17.56
CA VAL A 220 1.58 3.65 16.14
C VAL A 220 0.20 3.96 15.55
N PHE A 221 0.11 5.07 14.83
CA PHE A 221 -1.04 5.44 14.01
C PHE A 221 -0.63 5.39 12.54
N SER A 222 -1.25 4.53 11.73
CA SER A 222 -0.90 4.35 10.31
C SER A 222 -2.05 4.75 9.40
N GLN A 223 -1.77 5.58 8.39
CA GLN A 223 -2.77 6.05 7.45
C GLN A 223 -2.27 6.11 6.00
N GLY A 224 -3.20 5.89 5.06
CA GLY A 224 -2.95 5.85 3.63
C GLY A 224 -3.87 6.74 2.80
N TYR A 225 -4.46 7.77 3.40
CA TYR A 225 -5.39 8.68 2.73
C TYR A 225 -4.65 9.81 2.01
N ARG A 226 -5.36 10.47 1.09
CA ARG A 226 -4.86 11.67 0.40
C ARG A 226 -4.51 12.75 1.44
N THR A 227 -3.44 13.50 1.19
CA THR A 227 -2.99 14.58 2.07
C THR A 227 -4.15 15.52 2.44
N GLY A 228 -4.29 15.81 3.74
CA GLY A 228 -5.35 16.66 4.27
C GLY A 228 -6.65 15.93 4.60
N ALA A 229 -6.84 14.67 4.18
CA ALA A 229 -8.12 13.99 4.35
C ALA A 229 -8.44 13.67 5.82
N LEU A 230 -7.47 13.18 6.58
CA LEU A 230 -7.65 12.91 8.01
C LEU A 230 -7.50 14.18 8.86
N GLU A 231 -6.68 15.13 8.43
CA GLU A 231 -6.58 16.46 9.04
C GLU A 231 -7.96 17.14 9.10
N ARG A 232 -8.73 17.07 8.01
CA ARG A 232 -10.11 17.59 7.99
C ARG A 232 -11.07 16.88 8.94
N GLN A 233 -10.73 15.67 9.39
CA GLN A 233 -11.49 14.90 10.37
C GLN A 233 -10.95 15.09 11.80
N GLY A 234 -9.89 15.90 11.99
CA GLY A 234 -9.24 16.11 13.29
C GLY A 234 -8.29 15.00 13.70
N PHE A 235 -7.72 14.27 12.73
CA PHE A 235 -6.75 13.18 12.92
C PHE A 235 -5.47 13.40 12.09
N GLY A 236 -5.09 14.66 11.91
CA GLY A 236 -3.81 15.03 11.34
C GLY A 236 -2.64 14.68 12.28
N VAL A 237 -1.41 14.84 11.80
CA VAL A 237 -0.21 14.58 12.61
C VAL A 237 -0.25 15.36 13.93
N ALA A 238 -0.51 16.67 13.89
CA ALA A 238 -0.57 17.51 15.09
C ALA A 238 -1.72 17.10 16.04
N ASP A 239 -2.88 16.69 15.50
CA ASP A 239 -4.01 16.26 16.31
C ASP A 239 -3.71 14.97 17.08
N VAL A 240 -3.13 13.99 16.38
CA VAL A 240 -2.80 12.69 16.93
C VAL A 240 -1.65 12.79 17.93
N VAL A 241 -0.64 13.63 17.67
CA VAL A 241 0.45 13.91 18.62
C VAL A 241 -0.06 14.59 19.88
N ARG A 242 -1.03 15.51 19.75
CA ARG A 242 -1.67 16.16 20.91
C ARG A 242 -2.48 15.19 21.75
N GLU A 243 -3.20 14.26 21.11
CA GLU A 243 -3.96 13.21 21.80
C GLU A 243 -3.03 12.20 22.49
N LYS A 244 -1.91 11.85 21.83
CA LYS A 244 -0.94 10.88 22.32
C LYS A 244 0.50 11.34 22.08
N PRO A 245 1.11 12.07 23.03
CA PRO A 245 2.54 12.31 23.02
C PRO A 245 3.33 10.98 23.05
N GLY A 246 4.41 10.90 22.27
CA GLY A 246 5.22 9.70 22.11
C GLY A 246 4.70 8.71 21.05
N ILE A 247 3.68 9.09 20.26
CA ILE A 247 3.17 8.25 19.17
C ILE A 247 4.03 8.33 17.91
N VAL A 248 4.09 7.22 17.18
CA VAL A 248 4.61 7.19 15.81
C VAL A 248 3.45 7.30 14.82
N TYR A 249 3.41 8.39 14.05
CA TYR A 249 2.46 8.61 12.97
C TYR A 249 3.07 8.16 11.64
N ILE A 250 2.40 7.31 10.87
CA ILE A 250 2.88 6.82 9.57
C ILE A 250 1.96 7.34 8.48
N SER A 251 2.54 7.94 7.44
CA SER A 251 1.83 8.38 6.24
C SER A 251 2.39 7.72 5.00
N ILE A 252 1.50 7.04 4.27
CA ILE A 252 1.81 6.28 3.06
C ILE A 252 0.93 6.81 1.93
N ASN A 253 1.54 7.23 0.81
CA ASN A 253 0.77 7.64 -0.36
C ASN A 253 1.50 7.27 -1.67
N CYS A 254 0.91 7.60 -2.81
CA CYS A 254 1.49 7.25 -4.10
C CYS A 254 2.68 8.17 -4.47
N TYR A 255 2.48 9.49 -4.44
CA TYR A 255 3.45 10.41 -5.04
C TYR A 255 4.30 11.18 -4.02
N GLY A 256 4.19 10.95 -2.72
CA GLY A 256 4.92 11.69 -1.70
C GLY A 256 4.13 12.84 -1.11
N HIS A 257 4.69 13.49 -0.09
CA HIS A 257 3.93 14.38 0.81
C HIS A 257 4.09 15.86 0.46
N GLU A 258 4.87 16.17 -0.59
CA GLU A 258 5.23 17.51 -1.03
C GLU A 258 5.14 17.63 -2.55
N GLY A 259 5.26 18.85 -3.05
CA GLY A 259 5.24 19.11 -4.49
C GLY A 259 3.83 19.13 -5.10
N PRO A 260 3.75 19.23 -6.44
CA PRO A 260 2.50 19.42 -7.16
C PRO A 260 1.57 18.21 -7.06
N TRP A 261 2.09 17.00 -6.84
CA TRP A 261 1.29 15.77 -6.84
C TRP A 261 0.94 15.22 -5.45
N ARG A 262 1.25 15.95 -4.37
CA ARG A 262 1.00 15.50 -2.99
C ARG A 262 -0.46 15.10 -2.71
N SER A 263 -1.41 15.72 -3.41
CA SER A 263 -2.85 15.46 -3.26
C SER A 263 -3.45 14.63 -4.40
N VAL A 264 -2.65 14.27 -5.41
CA VAL A 264 -3.10 13.47 -6.55
C VAL A 264 -3.27 12.01 -6.09
N PRO A 265 -4.41 11.37 -6.39
CA PRO A 265 -4.59 9.96 -6.06
C PRO A 265 -3.71 9.07 -6.92
N GLY A 266 -3.26 7.95 -6.37
CA GLY A 266 -2.47 7.01 -7.13
C GLY A 266 -2.58 5.59 -6.61
N TRP A 267 -2.01 4.70 -7.42
CA TRP A 267 -1.96 3.25 -7.23
C TRP A 267 -0.56 2.77 -7.57
N GLU A 268 -0.22 1.56 -7.15
CA GLU A 268 1.01 0.85 -7.51
C GLU A 268 1.38 0.99 -8.99
N GLN A 269 0.42 0.69 -9.86
CA GLN A 269 0.61 0.68 -11.30
C GLN A 269 0.98 2.07 -11.81
N LEU A 270 0.41 3.11 -11.21
CA LEU A 270 0.71 4.49 -11.57
C LEU A 270 2.09 4.90 -11.05
N ALA A 271 2.51 4.44 -9.87
CA ALA A 271 3.88 4.66 -9.39
C ALA A 271 4.90 4.04 -10.35
N GLN A 272 4.70 2.80 -10.79
CA GLN A 272 5.56 2.17 -11.80
C GLN A 272 5.54 2.92 -13.14
N THR A 273 4.36 3.38 -13.56
CA THR A 273 4.14 4.11 -14.81
C THR A 273 4.89 5.43 -14.86
N VAL A 274 4.75 6.26 -13.82
CA VAL A 274 5.31 7.62 -13.83
C VAL A 274 6.79 7.66 -13.50
N THR A 275 7.29 6.68 -12.74
CA THR A 275 8.72 6.61 -12.37
C THR A 275 9.58 5.94 -13.44
N GLY A 276 9.01 5.57 -14.58
CA GLY A 276 9.74 4.89 -15.66
C GLY A 276 10.05 3.42 -15.42
N MET A 277 9.59 2.82 -14.31
CA MET A 277 9.72 1.37 -14.13
C MET A 277 8.99 0.59 -15.22
N ALA A 278 7.80 1.04 -15.62
CA ALA A 278 7.02 0.35 -16.65
C ALA A 278 7.62 0.49 -18.06
N SER A 279 8.19 1.66 -18.36
CA SER A 279 8.94 1.87 -19.61
C SER A 279 10.19 0.99 -19.66
N LEU A 280 10.98 0.99 -18.58
CA LEU A 280 12.16 0.12 -18.49
C LEU A 280 11.80 -1.35 -18.66
N HIS A 281 10.80 -1.85 -17.93
CA HIS A 281 10.40 -3.25 -18.02
C HIS A 281 9.95 -3.62 -19.44
N GLY A 282 9.13 -2.76 -20.07
CA GLY A 282 8.67 -2.93 -21.45
C GLY A 282 9.81 -2.96 -22.48
N ASN A 283 10.85 -2.14 -22.31
CA ASN A 283 12.03 -2.16 -23.18
C ASN A 283 12.78 -3.50 -23.15
N TYR A 284 12.73 -4.25 -22.04
CA TYR A 284 13.41 -5.55 -21.93
C TYR A 284 12.52 -6.75 -22.28
N HIS A 285 11.20 -6.63 -22.13
CA HIS A 285 10.30 -7.80 -22.18
C HIS A 285 9.15 -7.69 -23.18
N ASN A 286 8.92 -6.51 -23.79
CA ASN A 286 7.72 -6.24 -24.57
C ASN A 286 7.98 -5.31 -25.76
N ASP A 287 9.12 -5.48 -26.44
CA ASP A 287 9.50 -4.74 -27.65
C ASP A 287 9.35 -3.20 -27.53
N GLY A 288 9.63 -2.66 -26.33
CA GLY A 288 9.54 -1.22 -26.04
C GLY A 288 8.14 -0.72 -25.68
N ARG A 289 7.10 -1.56 -25.75
CA ARG A 289 5.78 -1.23 -25.24
C ARG A 289 5.79 -1.27 -23.71
N PRO A 290 5.33 -0.22 -23.01
CA PRO A 290 5.33 -0.18 -21.55
C PRO A 290 4.60 -1.39 -20.95
N GLU A 291 5.18 -1.95 -19.89
CA GLU A 291 4.63 -3.11 -19.19
C GLU A 291 4.90 -2.97 -17.69
N LEU A 292 3.91 -3.29 -16.86
CA LEU A 292 4.12 -3.32 -15.41
C LEU A 292 4.98 -4.53 -15.05
N GLN A 293 5.82 -4.41 -14.02
CA GLN A 293 6.44 -5.58 -13.43
C GLN A 293 5.34 -6.56 -12.96
N PRO A 294 5.57 -7.88 -13.01
CA PRO A 294 4.54 -8.89 -12.73
C PRO A 294 4.20 -9.00 -11.23
N ALA A 295 4.36 -7.94 -10.45
CA ALA A 295 4.19 -7.90 -9.01
C ALA A 295 3.75 -6.50 -8.57
N ALA A 296 3.14 -6.40 -7.39
CA ALA A 296 2.83 -5.11 -6.76
C ALA A 296 4.05 -4.59 -5.99
N VAL A 297 5.16 -4.42 -6.72
CA VAL A 297 6.49 -4.23 -6.16
C VAL A 297 6.60 -2.97 -5.31
N THR A 298 6.06 -1.83 -5.75
CA THR A 298 6.17 -0.59 -4.97
C THR A 298 5.22 -0.59 -3.77
N ASP A 299 4.06 -1.25 -3.85
CA ASP A 299 3.09 -1.39 -2.77
C ASP A 299 3.70 -2.22 -1.62
N TYR A 300 4.13 -3.45 -1.89
CA TYR A 300 4.74 -4.30 -0.86
C TYR A 300 6.05 -3.72 -0.32
N THR A 301 6.93 -3.24 -1.20
CA THR A 301 8.22 -2.66 -0.78
C THR A 301 8.01 -1.41 0.07
N THR A 302 7.08 -0.53 -0.31
CA THR A 302 6.74 0.65 0.50
C THR A 302 6.15 0.26 1.84
N GLY A 303 5.33 -0.79 1.89
CA GLY A 303 4.82 -1.34 3.15
C GLY A 303 5.93 -1.83 4.08
N TYR A 304 6.93 -2.54 3.55
CA TYR A 304 8.09 -2.97 4.34
C TYR A 304 8.97 -1.79 4.78
N LEU A 305 9.18 -0.80 3.91
CA LEU A 305 9.90 0.44 4.24
C LEU A 305 9.18 1.27 5.31
N ALA A 306 7.85 1.33 5.27
CA ALA A 306 7.04 1.94 6.32
C ALA A 306 7.19 1.19 7.66
N ALA A 307 7.17 -0.14 7.65
CA ALA A 307 7.40 -0.94 8.85
C ALA A 307 8.82 -0.72 9.41
N TYR A 308 9.84 -0.66 8.55
CA TYR A 308 11.20 -0.28 8.94
C TYR A 308 11.23 1.12 9.58
N GLY A 309 10.59 2.10 8.95
CA GLY A 309 10.49 3.46 9.49
C GLY A 309 9.79 3.50 10.85
N ALA A 310 8.73 2.71 11.03
CA ALA A 310 8.04 2.57 12.30
C ALA A 310 8.95 1.97 13.39
N LEU A 311 9.66 0.89 13.09
CA LEU A 311 10.62 0.27 14.01
C LEU A 311 11.72 1.24 14.42
N ALA A 312 12.30 1.96 13.46
CA ALA A 312 13.33 2.96 13.71
C ALA A 312 12.80 4.15 14.55
N ALA A 313 11.58 4.61 14.28
CA ALA A 313 10.92 5.66 15.04
C ALA A 313 10.59 5.23 16.48
N LEU A 314 10.09 4.01 16.68
CA LEU A 314 9.83 3.45 18.02
C LEU A 314 11.14 3.28 18.80
N LEU A 315 12.23 2.88 18.15
CA LEU A 315 13.54 2.80 18.77
C LEU A 315 14.02 4.18 19.23
N ARG A 316 13.92 5.21 18.37
CA ARG A 316 14.25 6.60 18.74
C ARG A 316 13.37 7.10 19.88
N GLN A 317 12.07 6.82 19.85
CA GLN A 317 11.16 7.19 20.92
C GLN A 317 11.54 6.55 22.25
N ARG A 318 11.99 5.29 22.24
CA ARG A 318 12.45 4.60 23.45
C ARG A 318 13.76 5.17 24.00
N GLU A 319 14.67 5.62 23.13
CA GLU A 319 16.01 6.08 23.53
C GLU A 319 16.06 7.58 23.85
N GLN A 320 15.25 8.37 23.15
CA GLN A 320 15.34 9.84 23.11
C GLN A 320 14.03 10.53 23.48
N GLY A 321 12.91 9.80 23.53
CA GLY A 321 11.58 10.39 23.65
C GLY A 321 11.09 10.99 22.34
N GLY A 322 10.05 11.81 22.42
CA GLY A 322 9.43 12.51 21.29
C GLY A 322 8.37 11.69 20.54
N SER A 323 7.56 12.41 19.75
CA SER A 323 6.65 11.83 18.76
C SER A 323 7.29 11.90 17.38
N TYR A 324 7.06 10.91 16.53
CA TYR A 324 7.70 10.82 15.22
C TYR A 324 6.70 10.67 14.08
N TRP A 325 6.99 11.31 12.96
CA TRP A 325 6.27 11.16 11.72
C TRP A 325 7.13 10.41 10.71
N VAL A 326 6.67 9.23 10.31
CA VAL A 326 7.24 8.39 9.27
C VAL A 326 6.51 8.65 7.96
N ARG A 327 7.26 9.01 6.93
CA ARG A 327 6.75 9.31 5.59
C ARG A 327 7.41 8.39 4.57
N VAL A 328 6.58 7.71 3.77
CA VAL A 328 7.02 6.94 2.61
C VAL A 328 6.07 7.16 1.43
N SER A 329 6.52 6.87 0.22
CA SER A 329 5.65 6.90 -0.96
C SER A 329 6.03 5.91 -2.03
N LEU A 330 5.03 5.41 -2.77
CA LEU A 330 5.20 4.41 -3.83
C LEU A 330 6.17 4.88 -4.91
N ALA A 331 6.02 6.11 -5.40
CA ALA A 331 6.88 6.68 -6.43
C ALA A 331 8.32 6.85 -5.93
N ARG A 332 8.51 7.27 -4.67
CA ARG A 332 9.87 7.36 -4.11
C ARG A 332 10.53 5.99 -3.99
N THR A 333 9.76 4.97 -3.59
CA THR A 333 10.20 3.57 -3.57
C THR A 333 10.58 3.10 -4.98
N GLY A 334 9.77 3.40 -6.00
CA GLY A 334 10.08 3.06 -7.39
C GLY A 334 11.39 3.69 -7.89
N VAL A 335 11.61 4.97 -7.62
CA VAL A 335 12.90 5.64 -7.90
C VAL A 335 14.05 4.97 -7.15
N TRP A 336 13.86 4.66 -5.85
CA TRP A 336 14.89 3.99 -5.06
C TRP A 336 15.26 2.63 -5.64
N MET A 337 14.26 1.82 -6.04
CA MET A 337 14.47 0.53 -6.68
C MET A 337 15.25 0.65 -7.99
N ARG A 338 14.89 1.60 -8.85
CA ARG A 338 15.67 1.89 -10.08
C ARG A 338 17.14 2.21 -9.75
N GLY A 339 17.37 2.97 -8.68
CA GLY A 339 18.72 3.34 -8.22
C GLY A 339 19.57 2.19 -7.70
N LEU A 340 18.98 1.00 -7.46
CA LEU A 340 19.74 -0.21 -7.12
C LEU A 340 20.43 -0.85 -8.33
N GLY A 341 20.15 -0.34 -9.54
CA GLY A 341 20.69 -0.85 -10.79
C GLY A 341 19.86 -1.99 -11.39
N LEU A 342 20.05 -2.21 -12.68
CA LEU A 342 19.43 -3.32 -13.41
C LEU A 342 20.39 -4.50 -13.45
N ARG A 343 19.89 -5.70 -13.21
CA ARG A 343 20.59 -6.95 -13.53
C ARG A 343 20.21 -7.36 -14.95
N GLU A 344 21.08 -8.10 -15.63
CA GLU A 344 20.81 -8.56 -17.01
C GLU A 344 19.47 -9.32 -17.11
N ALA A 345 18.73 -9.06 -18.19
CA ALA A 345 17.34 -9.50 -18.42
C ALA A 345 17.15 -11.03 -18.45
N THR A 346 18.24 -11.80 -18.55
CA THR A 346 18.25 -13.27 -18.65
C THR A 346 18.12 -13.99 -17.30
N THR A 347 17.95 -13.25 -16.20
CA THR A 347 17.94 -13.81 -14.84
C THR A 347 16.55 -14.13 -14.29
N TYR A 348 15.47 -13.86 -15.04
CA TYR A 348 14.11 -14.19 -14.60
C TYR A 348 13.87 -15.70 -14.58
N ARG A 349 13.49 -16.22 -13.40
CA ARG A 349 13.07 -17.62 -13.19
C ARG A 349 11.67 -17.63 -12.57
N PRO A 350 10.63 -18.08 -13.31
CA PRO A 350 9.30 -18.30 -12.76
C PRO A 350 9.34 -19.21 -11.53
N PHE A 351 8.40 -19.00 -10.60
CA PHE A 351 8.18 -19.93 -9.51
C PHE A 351 7.48 -21.20 -10.02
N ASP A 352 7.93 -22.36 -9.56
CA ASP A 352 7.16 -23.59 -9.68
C ASP A 352 6.26 -23.80 -8.45
N ASP A 353 5.33 -24.75 -8.57
CA ASP A 353 4.36 -25.06 -7.51
C ASP A 353 5.02 -25.66 -6.25
N GLU A 354 6.16 -26.32 -6.36
CA GLU A 354 6.88 -26.88 -5.21
C GLU A 354 7.55 -25.78 -4.40
N GLU A 355 8.20 -24.84 -5.08
CA GLU A 355 8.83 -23.68 -4.48
C GLU A 355 7.81 -22.83 -3.72
N ILE A 356 6.67 -22.51 -4.35
CA ILE A 356 5.60 -21.76 -3.66
C ILE A 356 5.03 -22.56 -2.47
N ARG A 357 4.87 -23.87 -2.60
CA ARG A 357 4.43 -24.72 -1.47
C ARG A 357 5.43 -24.70 -0.31
N SER A 358 6.73 -24.60 -0.57
CA SER A 358 7.77 -24.50 0.48
C SER A 358 7.69 -23.21 1.31
N TYR A 359 7.04 -22.17 0.78
CA TYR A 359 6.81 -20.89 1.44
C TYR A 359 5.40 -20.76 2.02
N ARG A 360 4.58 -21.80 1.92
CA ARG A 360 3.17 -21.74 2.29
C ARG A 360 2.95 -22.01 3.78
N ALA A 361 1.98 -21.31 4.35
CA ALA A 361 1.33 -21.59 5.61
C ALA A 361 -0.19 -21.67 5.41
N VAL A 362 -0.90 -22.19 6.41
CA VAL A 362 -2.36 -22.32 6.40
C VAL A 362 -2.93 -21.60 7.62
N ALA A 363 -3.89 -20.71 7.39
CA ALA A 363 -4.68 -20.07 8.43
C ALA A 363 -6.11 -20.61 8.39
N GLN A 364 -6.66 -20.94 9.55
CA GLN A 364 -8.08 -21.25 9.69
C GLN A 364 -8.86 -19.94 9.82
N THR A 365 -9.70 -19.65 8.83
CA THR A 365 -10.42 -18.38 8.72
C THR A 365 -11.93 -18.60 8.69
N GLU A 366 -12.72 -17.54 8.77
CA GLU A 366 -14.18 -17.63 8.55
C GLU A 366 -14.55 -18.06 7.12
N TRP A 367 -13.63 -17.90 6.16
CA TRP A 367 -13.74 -18.38 4.79
C TRP A 367 -13.23 -19.81 4.61
N GLY A 368 -12.92 -20.52 5.70
CA GLY A 368 -12.29 -21.84 5.67
C GLY A 368 -10.76 -21.77 5.72
N ALA A 369 -10.10 -22.87 5.36
CA ALA A 369 -8.65 -22.94 5.32
C ALA A 369 -8.10 -22.07 4.18
N MET A 370 -7.28 -21.08 4.55
CA MET A 370 -6.64 -20.15 3.63
C MET A 370 -5.13 -20.45 3.58
N HIS A 371 -4.65 -20.83 2.41
CA HIS A 371 -3.23 -20.90 2.12
C HIS A 371 -2.68 -19.51 1.82
N HIS A 372 -1.55 -19.16 2.43
CA HIS A 372 -0.84 -17.90 2.22
C HIS A 372 0.67 -18.11 2.33
N LEU A 373 1.48 -17.13 1.92
CA LEU A 373 2.92 -17.18 2.13
C LEU A 373 3.26 -16.83 3.60
N ARG A 374 4.25 -17.51 4.19
CA ARG A 374 4.82 -17.14 5.49
C ARG A 374 5.66 -15.84 5.39
N PRO A 375 5.97 -15.17 6.51
CA PRO A 375 6.92 -14.05 6.48
C PRO A 375 8.27 -14.48 5.90
N ALA A 376 8.83 -13.66 5.00
CA ALA A 376 10.11 -13.97 4.33
C ALA A 376 11.35 -13.74 5.20
N VAL A 377 11.20 -13.00 6.30
CA VAL A 377 12.27 -12.72 7.27
C VAL A 377 12.23 -13.75 8.38
N GLU A 378 13.38 -14.33 8.68
CA GLU A 378 13.60 -15.24 9.80
C GLU A 378 14.57 -14.59 10.81
N LEU A 379 14.20 -14.61 12.09
CA LEU A 379 15.08 -14.17 13.18
C LEU A 379 15.49 -15.40 14.01
N SER A 380 16.77 -15.53 14.31
CA SER A 380 17.30 -16.73 14.99
C SER A 380 16.74 -16.97 16.39
N ASN A 381 16.27 -15.92 17.08
CA ASN A 381 15.88 -15.98 18.49
C ASN A 381 14.40 -15.71 18.70
N THR A 382 13.70 -15.23 17.68
CA THR A 382 12.29 -14.83 17.80
C THR A 382 11.54 -15.24 16.54
N GLU A 383 10.48 -16.00 16.74
CA GLU A 383 9.65 -16.41 15.63
C GLU A 383 8.87 -15.22 15.03
N VAL A 384 8.91 -15.10 13.70
CA VAL A 384 8.16 -14.10 12.93
C VAL A 384 6.90 -14.77 12.40
N LEU A 385 5.75 -14.44 12.99
CA LEU A 385 4.48 -15.13 12.69
C LEU A 385 3.26 -14.27 12.98
N TRP A 386 2.18 -14.51 12.24
CA TRP A 386 0.87 -13.92 12.51
C TRP A 386 0.04 -14.84 13.40
N LYS A 387 -0.26 -14.40 14.63
CA LYS A 387 -0.98 -15.23 15.62
C LYS A 387 -2.48 -15.36 15.33
N GLN A 388 -3.03 -14.43 14.57
CA GLN A 388 -4.46 -14.35 14.29
C GLN A 388 -4.69 -14.52 12.79
N PRO A 389 -5.72 -15.29 12.39
CA PRO A 389 -6.14 -15.33 11.00
C PRO A 389 -6.68 -13.95 10.58
N PRO A 390 -6.76 -13.66 9.28
CA PRO A 390 -7.53 -12.52 8.81
C PRO A 390 -9.01 -12.70 9.12
N VAL A 391 -9.71 -11.56 9.19
CA VAL A 391 -11.16 -11.49 9.41
C VAL A 391 -11.79 -10.47 8.46
N SER A 392 -13.10 -10.56 8.28
CA SER A 392 -13.92 -9.56 7.61
C SER A 392 -13.81 -8.19 8.27
N LEU A 393 -14.22 -7.17 7.51
CA LEU A 393 -14.24 -5.81 8.03
C LEU A 393 -15.34 -5.65 9.08
N GLY A 394 -14.96 -5.10 10.22
CA GLY A 394 -15.92 -4.85 11.30
C GLY A 394 -16.22 -6.05 12.20
N SER A 395 -15.50 -7.18 12.10
CA SER A 395 -15.77 -8.37 12.91
C SER A 395 -15.52 -8.19 14.41
N HIS A 396 -14.90 -7.09 14.86
CA HIS A 396 -14.61 -6.81 16.26
C HIS A 396 -15.13 -5.45 16.70
N ALA A 397 -15.34 -5.31 18.01
CA ALA A 397 -15.48 -4.01 18.64
C ALA A 397 -14.20 -3.16 18.45
N PRO A 398 -14.32 -1.82 18.38
CA PRO A 398 -13.19 -0.91 18.25
C PRO A 398 -12.38 -0.83 19.57
N ALA A 399 -11.63 -1.88 19.88
CA ALA A 399 -10.78 -2.02 21.07
C ALA A 399 -9.58 -2.94 20.79
N PHE A 400 -8.41 -2.62 21.37
CA PHE A 400 -7.21 -3.46 21.26
C PHE A 400 -7.34 -4.79 22.02
N THR A 401 -8.19 -4.82 23.04
CA THR A 401 -8.51 -6.00 23.85
C THR A 401 -9.91 -6.50 23.52
N GLY A 402 -10.11 -7.81 23.56
CA GLY A 402 -11.41 -8.46 23.48
C GLY A 402 -11.29 -9.93 23.16
#